data_AF-A0A133VAV0-F1
#
_entry.id   AF-A0A133VAV0-F1
#
_cell.length_a   1.000
_cell.length_b   1.000
_cell.length_c   1.000
_cell.angle_alpha   90.00
_cell.angle_beta   90.00
_cell.angle_gamma   90.00
#
_symmetry.space_group_name_H-M   'P 1'
#
loop_
_entity.id
_entity.type
_entity.pdbx_description
1 polymer ?
#
loop_
_entity_poly.entity_id
_entity_poly.type
_entity_poly.pdbx_seq_one_letter_code
_entity_poly.pdbx_strand_id
1 'polypeptide(L)'
;DVRNSLEDVNERWGGSLSIRVTESWREEIKDWQDSGGLAVHLTMYGLPINEKIPEIRENDVLVIVGSGKVSSEVFDMVDYNIAVGNQPHSEVAALAVFLDRLFEGSELEKKFSGGKMRVLPSKSGKKVEKLED
;
A
#
# COMPACT_ATOMS: atom_id res chain seq x y z
N ASP A 1 -7.16 0.85 19.01
CA ASP A 1 -7.03 1.91 17.99
C ASP A 1 -6.11 1.41 16.88
N VAL A 2 -6.32 1.82 15.63
CA VAL A 2 -5.50 1.40 14.49
C VAL A 2 -4.03 1.78 14.68
N ARG A 3 -3.75 2.94 15.28
CA ARG A 3 -2.38 3.38 15.58
C ARG A 3 -1.65 2.40 16.50
N ASN A 4 -2.26 2.07 17.64
CA ASN A 4 -1.64 1.15 18.61
C ASN A 4 -1.43 -0.25 17.99
N SER A 5 -2.32 -0.70 17.10
CA SER A 5 -2.15 -1.97 16.40
C SER A 5 -0.97 -1.94 15.42
N LEU A 6 -0.73 -0.82 14.74
CA LEU A 6 0.44 -0.66 13.87
C LEU A 6 1.74 -0.54 14.66
N GLU A 7 1.71 0.17 15.79
CA GLU A 7 2.86 0.29 16.70
C GLU A 7 3.25 -1.09 17.27
N ASP A 8 2.29 -1.92 17.71
CA ASP A 8 2.55 -3.30 18.15
C ASP A 8 3.18 -4.14 17.03
N VAL A 9 2.72 -3.96 15.78
CA VAL A 9 3.28 -4.67 14.63
C VAL A 9 4.74 -4.26 14.40
N ASN A 10 5.04 -2.96 14.35
CA ASN A 10 6.42 -2.48 14.18
C ASN A 10 7.33 -2.94 15.33
N GLU A 11 6.86 -2.86 16.58
CA GLU A 11 7.65 -3.27 17.75
C GLU A 11 8.01 -4.76 17.71
N ARG A 12 7.04 -5.60 17.32
CA ARG A 12 7.22 -7.06 17.33
C ARG A 12 7.96 -7.55 16.09
N TRP A 13 7.60 -7.06 14.92
CA TRP A 13 8.06 -7.60 13.64
C TRP A 13 9.10 -6.73 12.93
N GLY A 14 9.34 -5.53 13.45
CA GLY A 14 10.28 -4.55 12.88
C GLY A 14 9.62 -3.67 11.81
N GLY A 15 10.42 -2.77 11.25
CA GLY A 15 9.97 -1.80 10.25
C GLY A 15 9.55 -0.46 10.87
N SER A 16 9.06 0.41 10.01
CA SER A 16 8.81 1.82 10.34
C SER A 16 7.53 2.34 9.71
N LEU A 17 6.50 1.49 9.59
CA LEU A 17 5.23 1.88 9.00
C LEU A 17 4.50 2.84 9.95
N SER A 18 4.21 4.05 9.48
CA SER A 18 3.54 5.07 10.29
C SER A 18 2.11 5.31 9.82
N ILE A 19 1.30 5.87 10.73
CA ILE A 19 -0.06 6.32 10.42
C ILE A 19 -0.23 7.76 10.85
N ARG A 20 -0.75 8.57 9.93
CA ARG A 20 -1.13 9.96 10.18
C ARG A 20 -2.57 10.16 9.75
N VAL A 21 -3.31 10.93 10.55
CA VAL A 21 -4.62 11.44 10.17
C VAL A 21 -4.39 12.80 9.54
N THR A 22 -4.96 13.02 8.35
CA THR A 22 -4.92 14.31 7.65
C THR A 22 -6.28 15.00 7.77
N GLU A 23 -6.27 16.33 7.85
CA GLU A 23 -7.49 17.14 7.82
C GLU A 23 -7.97 17.36 6.38
N SER A 24 -7.08 17.28 5.39
CA SER A 24 -7.37 17.53 3.99
C SER A 24 -6.64 16.55 3.07
N TRP A 25 -7.31 15.47 2.67
CA TRP A 25 -6.79 14.55 1.66
C TRP A 25 -6.53 15.22 0.31
N ARG A 26 -7.18 16.36 0.03
CA ARG A 26 -6.97 17.13 -1.20
C ARG A 26 -5.60 17.79 -1.24
N GLU A 27 -5.17 18.32 -0.10
CA GLU A 27 -3.84 18.91 0.03
C GLU A 27 -2.77 17.81 -0.06
N GLU A 28 -2.98 16.65 0.59
CA GLU A 28 -2.04 15.53 0.47
C GLU A 28 -1.79 15.08 -0.98
N ILE A 29 -2.83 15.01 -1.81
CA ILE A 29 -2.69 14.65 -3.22
C ILE A 29 -1.87 15.71 -3.96
N LYS A 30 -2.19 16.99 -3.77
CA LYS A 30 -1.49 18.10 -4.43
C LYS A 30 -0.04 18.19 -3.99
N ASP A 31 0.22 18.15 -2.69
CA ASP A 31 1.57 18.24 -2.13
C ASP A 31 2.45 17.07 -2.62
N TRP A 32 1.87 15.87 -2.76
CA TRP A 32 2.58 14.72 -3.33
C TRP A 32 2.95 14.95 -4.80
N GLN A 33 2.01 15.43 -5.61
CA GLN A 33 2.25 15.74 -7.02
C GLN A 33 3.27 16.87 -7.18
N ASP A 34 3.18 17.93 -6.37
CA ASP A 34 4.12 19.04 -6.35
C ASP A 34 5.54 18.60 -5.94
N SER A 35 5.66 17.52 -5.16
CA SER A 35 6.95 16.90 -4.84
C SER A 35 7.54 16.05 -5.97
N GLY A 36 6.81 15.88 -7.09
CA GLY A 36 7.22 15.10 -8.25
C GLY A 36 6.79 13.62 -8.22
N GLY A 37 5.96 13.22 -7.24
CA GLY A 37 5.39 11.88 -7.15
C GLY A 37 4.09 11.71 -7.94
N LEU A 38 3.68 10.47 -8.18
CA LEU A 38 2.41 10.14 -8.84
C LEU A 38 1.32 9.80 -7.83
N ALA A 39 0.14 10.40 -7.98
CA ALA A 39 -1.07 10.01 -7.28
C ALA A 39 -1.85 8.97 -8.09
N VAL A 40 -2.10 7.81 -7.49
CA VAL A 40 -2.78 6.67 -8.12
C VAL A 40 -4.00 6.26 -7.31
N HIS A 41 -5.18 6.41 -7.90
CA HIS A 41 -6.43 5.97 -7.31
C HIS A 41 -6.80 4.56 -7.78
N LEU A 42 -6.96 3.63 -6.83
CA LEU A 42 -7.44 2.28 -7.13
C LEU A 42 -8.96 2.25 -7.16
N THR A 43 -9.51 1.97 -8.34
CA THR A 43 -10.95 1.95 -8.58
C THR A 43 -11.30 0.97 -9.70
N MET A 44 -12.38 0.21 -9.54
CA MET A 44 -12.84 -0.74 -10.56
C MET A 44 -13.23 -0.08 -11.90
N TYR A 45 -13.37 1.24 -11.93
CA TYR A 45 -13.67 2.02 -13.14
C TYR A 45 -12.40 2.48 -13.89
N GLY A 46 -11.22 2.22 -13.34
CA GLY A 46 -9.94 2.69 -13.89
C GLY A 46 -9.42 1.88 -15.07
N LEU A 47 -8.25 2.29 -15.57
CA LEU A 47 -7.51 1.59 -16.61
C LEU A 47 -6.92 0.27 -16.09
N PRO A 48 -6.80 -0.78 -16.92
CA PRO A 48 -6.28 -2.06 -16.49
C PRO A 48 -4.85 -1.95 -15.95
N ILE A 49 -4.60 -2.47 -14.74
CA ILE A 49 -3.29 -2.40 -14.09
C ILE A 49 -2.13 -2.87 -14.98
N ASN A 50 -2.30 -3.95 -15.74
CA ASN A 50 -1.23 -4.51 -16.58
C ASN A 50 -0.78 -3.57 -17.70
N GLU A 51 -1.63 -2.64 -18.13
CA GLU A 51 -1.28 -1.69 -19.18
C GLU A 51 -0.47 -0.51 -18.63
N LYS A 52 -0.75 -0.10 -17.38
CA LYS A 52 -0.22 1.13 -16.79
C LYS A 52 0.85 0.95 -15.72
N ILE A 53 0.95 -0.23 -15.12
CA ILE A 53 1.96 -0.48 -14.08
C ILE A 53 3.41 -0.23 -14.53
N PRO A 54 3.83 -0.49 -15.80
CA PRO A 54 5.21 -0.21 -16.22
C PRO A 54 5.55 1.29 -16.19
N GLU A 55 4.57 2.16 -16.47
CA GLU A 55 4.75 3.62 -16.42
C GLU A 55 4.79 4.12 -14.96
N ILE A 56 3.96 3.53 -14.09
CA ILE A 56 3.82 3.94 -12.69
C ILE A 56 5.03 3.54 -11.84
N ARG A 57 5.59 2.35 -12.08
CA ARG A 57 6.66 1.75 -11.27
C ARG A 57 7.94 2.58 -11.14
N GLU A 58 8.24 3.41 -12.13
CA GLU A 58 9.46 4.22 -12.17
C GLU A 58 9.41 5.47 -11.26
N ASN A 59 8.35 5.64 -10.47
CA ASN A 59 8.09 6.86 -9.70
C ASN A 59 7.72 6.54 -8.24
N ASP A 60 7.86 7.54 -7.36
CA ASP A 60 7.28 7.48 -6.02
C ASP A 60 5.76 7.66 -6.09
N VAL A 61 5.01 6.77 -5.43
CA VAL A 61 3.55 6.67 -5.60
C VAL A 61 2.78 6.91 -4.31
N LEU A 62 1.78 7.79 -4.38
CA LEU A 62 0.71 7.91 -3.40
C LEU A 62 -0.48 7.07 -3.88
N VAL A 63 -0.76 5.96 -3.18
CA VAL A 63 -1.88 5.08 -3.52
C VAL A 63 -3.12 5.47 -2.71
N ILE A 64 -4.19 5.80 -3.42
CA ILE A 64 -5.48 6.16 -2.82
C ILE A 64 -6.44 4.98 -2.96
N VAL A 65 -6.97 4.54 -1.82
CA VAL A 65 -7.97 3.48 -1.71
C VAL A 65 -9.18 3.98 -0.93
N GLY A 66 -10.37 3.45 -1.22
CA GLY A 66 -11.59 3.81 -0.52
C GLY A 66 -12.37 2.58 -0.07
N SER A 67 -12.94 2.64 1.13
CA SER A 67 -13.80 1.60 1.71
C SER A 67 -15.30 1.86 1.47
N GLY A 68 -15.67 3.03 0.93
CA GLY A 68 -17.05 3.45 0.70
C GLY A 68 -17.23 4.24 -0.60
N LYS A 69 -18.16 5.21 -0.61
CA LYS A 69 -18.35 6.08 -1.78
C LYS A 69 -17.24 7.13 -1.81
N VAL A 70 -16.19 6.86 -2.59
CA VAL A 70 -15.12 7.83 -2.87
C VAL A 70 -15.72 9.06 -3.56
N SER A 71 -15.28 10.25 -3.16
CA SER A 71 -15.68 11.50 -3.84
C SER A 71 -15.32 11.41 -5.31
N SER A 72 -16.24 11.78 -6.20
CA SER A 72 -15.98 11.78 -7.65
C SER A 72 -14.80 12.68 -8.01
N GLU A 73 -14.54 13.72 -7.23
CA GLU A 73 -13.42 14.65 -7.40
C GLU A 73 -12.05 13.95 -7.40
N VAL A 74 -11.90 12.82 -6.70
CA VAL A 74 -10.62 12.06 -6.71
C VAL A 74 -10.25 11.64 -8.12
N PHE A 75 -11.24 11.30 -8.98
CA PHE A 75 -10.97 10.90 -10.36
C PHE A 75 -10.23 11.97 -11.15
N ASP A 76 -10.52 13.24 -10.89
CA ASP A 76 -9.98 14.38 -11.62
C ASP A 76 -8.69 14.93 -10.99
N MET A 77 -8.37 14.53 -9.76
CA MET A 77 -7.21 15.04 -9.02
C MET A 77 -5.95 14.15 -9.14
N VAL A 78 -6.11 12.91 -9.56
CA VAL A 78 -5.03 11.91 -9.59
C VAL A 78 -4.45 11.74 -10.98
N ASP A 79 -3.19 11.34 -11.06
CA ASP A 79 -2.50 11.08 -12.32
C ASP A 79 -3.04 9.82 -13.00
N TYR A 80 -3.40 8.81 -12.20
CA TYR A 80 -3.97 7.55 -12.70
C TYR A 80 -5.16 7.07 -11.89
N ASN A 81 -6.21 6.67 -12.60
CA ASN A 81 -7.27 5.82 -12.06
C ASN A 81 -7.01 4.40 -12.56
N ILE A 82 -6.66 3.47 -11.66
CA ILE A 82 -6.23 2.11 -11.99
C ILE A 82 -7.22 1.07 -11.46
N ALA A 83 -7.58 0.13 -12.32
CA ALA A 83 -8.40 -1.02 -12.00
C ALA A 83 -7.53 -2.28 -11.84
N VAL A 84 -7.61 -2.89 -10.66
CA VAL A 84 -7.12 -4.24 -10.40
C VAL A 84 -8.19 -5.25 -10.83
N GLY A 85 -8.46 -5.25 -12.13
CA GLY A 85 -9.71 -5.81 -12.67
C GLY A 85 -10.89 -4.85 -12.47
N ASN A 86 -11.87 -4.93 -13.38
CA ASN A 86 -13.02 -4.02 -13.42
C ASN A 86 -14.27 -4.65 -12.77
N GLN A 87 -14.09 -5.46 -11.73
CA GLN A 87 -15.19 -6.06 -10.97
C GLN A 87 -15.14 -5.53 -9.52
N PRO A 88 -16.30 -5.35 -8.86
CA PRO A 88 -16.33 -4.88 -7.48
C PRO A 88 -15.74 -5.92 -6.53
N HIS A 89 -14.74 -5.52 -5.75
CA HIS A 89 -14.11 -6.33 -4.70
C HIS A 89 -13.50 -5.43 -3.61
N SER A 90 -12.65 -5.99 -2.75
CA SER A 90 -12.02 -5.28 -1.64
C SER A 90 -10.87 -4.36 -2.09
N GLU A 91 -10.79 -3.21 -1.44
CA GLU A 91 -9.67 -2.27 -1.43
C GLU A 91 -8.37 -2.90 -0.91
N VAL A 92 -8.45 -3.83 0.05
CA VAL A 92 -7.29 -4.56 0.57
C VAL A 92 -6.73 -5.48 -0.51
N ALA A 93 -7.61 -6.16 -1.25
CA ALA A 93 -7.20 -7.02 -2.38
C ALA A 93 -6.62 -6.19 -3.53
N ALA A 94 -7.24 -5.04 -3.84
CA ALA A 94 -6.73 -4.10 -4.84
C ALA A 94 -5.31 -3.64 -4.48
N LEU A 95 -5.12 -3.18 -3.24
CA LEU A 95 -3.82 -2.69 -2.77
C LEU A 95 -2.76 -3.80 -2.80
N ALA A 96 -3.08 -5.00 -2.32
CA ALA A 96 -2.13 -6.12 -2.30
C ALA A 96 -1.64 -6.48 -3.71
N VAL A 97 -2.54 -6.63 -4.68
CA VAL A 97 -2.17 -6.95 -6.06
C VAL A 97 -1.47 -5.75 -6.73
N PHE A 98 -1.89 -4.52 -6.44
CA PHE A 98 -1.22 -3.35 -6.97
C PHE A 98 0.24 -3.28 -6.52
N LEU A 99 0.52 -3.47 -5.22
CA LEU A 99 1.88 -3.47 -4.68
C LEU A 99 2.71 -4.64 -5.21
N ASP A 100 2.13 -5.84 -5.33
CA ASP A 100 2.79 -7.00 -5.96
C ASP A 100 3.23 -6.71 -7.40
N ARG A 101 2.36 -6.07 -8.19
CA ARG A 101 2.72 -5.66 -9.56
C ARG A 101 3.66 -4.47 -9.61
N LEU A 102 3.59 -3.56 -8.64
CA LEU A 102 4.50 -2.43 -8.54
C LEU A 102 5.93 -2.91 -8.23
N PHE A 103 6.10 -3.81 -7.25
CA PHE A 103 7.41 -4.28 -6.77
C PHE A 103 7.86 -5.61 -7.38
N GLU A 104 7.06 -6.19 -8.27
CA GLU A 104 7.34 -7.46 -8.96
C GLU A 104 7.60 -8.63 -7.99
N GLY A 105 6.86 -8.65 -6.87
CA GLY A 105 6.95 -9.66 -5.82
C GLY A 105 8.16 -9.52 -4.88
N SER A 106 9.08 -8.59 -5.14
CA SER A 106 10.28 -8.39 -4.31
C SER A 106 9.96 -7.90 -2.89
N GLU A 107 8.79 -7.29 -2.69
CA GLU A 107 8.31 -6.82 -1.39
C GLU A 107 8.01 -7.98 -0.43
N LEU A 108 7.66 -9.16 -0.93
CA LEU A 108 7.38 -10.36 -0.13
C LEU A 108 8.66 -10.96 0.48
N GLU A 109 9.82 -10.67 -0.11
CA GLU A 109 11.14 -11.10 0.37
C GLU A 109 11.77 -10.07 1.32
N LYS A 110 11.12 -8.93 1.54
CA LYS A 110 11.62 -7.85 2.39
C LYS A 110 11.76 -8.33 3.83
N LYS A 111 12.96 -8.14 4.38
CA LYS A 111 13.25 -8.40 5.81
C LYS A 111 13.22 -7.08 6.56
N PHE A 112 12.49 -7.08 7.67
CA PHE A 112 12.41 -5.93 8.56
C PHE A 112 13.39 -6.09 9.72
N SER A 113 14.12 -5.02 10.02
CA SER A 113 15.02 -4.92 11.18
C SER A 113 14.32 -4.23 12.34
N GLY A 114 14.88 -4.38 13.55
CA GLY A 114 14.38 -3.71 14.77
C GLY A 114 13.17 -4.38 15.41
N GLY A 115 12.74 -5.55 14.90
CA GLY A 115 11.68 -6.35 15.51
C GLY A 115 12.23 -7.32 16.56
N LYS A 116 11.38 -7.68 17.53
CA LYS A 116 11.67 -8.67 18.58
C LYS A 116 11.50 -10.12 18.13
N MET A 117 10.87 -10.37 16.97
CA MET A 117 10.55 -11.71 16.49
C MET A 117 10.39 -11.77 14.97
N ARG A 118 10.60 -12.97 14.40
CA ARG A 118 10.32 -13.27 12.99
C ARG A 118 9.73 -14.67 12.81
N VAL A 119 8.91 -14.84 11.76
CA VAL A 119 8.38 -16.16 11.38
C VAL A 119 9.43 -16.88 10.52
N LEU A 120 9.66 -18.16 10.80
CA LEU A 120 10.49 -19.00 9.96
C LEU A 120 9.59 -19.87 9.07
N PRO A 121 9.75 -19.83 7.73
CA PRO A 121 9.00 -20.67 6.81
C PRO A 121 9.11 -22.14 7.22
N SER A 122 7.97 -22.82 7.27
CA SER A 122 7.90 -24.24 7.62
C SER A 122 6.84 -24.93 6.77
N LYS A 123 7.16 -26.15 6.29
CA LYS A 123 6.21 -27.00 5.56
C LYS A 123 5.00 -27.38 6.43
N SER A 124 5.19 -27.46 7.75
CA SER A 124 4.12 -27.78 8.70
C SER A 124 4.41 -27.15 10.07
N GLY A 125 3.36 -26.74 10.77
CA GLY A 125 3.45 -26.08 12.08
C GLY A 125 3.83 -24.60 12.01
N LYS A 126 3.86 -23.96 13.18
CA LYS A 126 4.16 -22.53 13.33
C LYS A 126 5.53 -22.40 14.00
N LYS A 127 6.53 -21.89 13.28
CA LYS A 127 7.86 -21.65 13.83
C LYS A 127 8.11 -20.15 13.89
N VAL A 128 8.44 -19.67 15.09
CA VAL A 128 8.68 -18.26 15.37
C VAL A 128 9.95 -18.16 16.20
N GLU A 129 10.86 -17.30 15.78
CA GLU A 129 12.12 -17.03 16.44
C GLU A 129 12.04 -15.67 17.14
N LYS A 130 12.46 -15.62 18.41
CA LYS A 130 12.71 -14.35 19.10
C LYS A 130 14.11 -13.88 18.71
N LEU A 131 14.21 -12.62 18.35
CA LEU A 131 15.47 -11.96 18.07
C LEU A 131 15.95 -11.39 19.41
N GLU A 132 17.10 -11.87 19.88
CA GLU A 132 17.77 -11.27 21.05
C GLU A 132 18.38 -9.93 20.61
N ASP A 133 18.41 -8.97 21.53
CA ASP A 133 19.06 -7.66 21.33
C ASP A 133 20.58 -7.81 21.08
#